data_AF-A0A3A6DGU5-F1
#
_entry.id   AF-A0A3A6DGU5-F1
#
_cell.length_a   1.000
_cell.length_b   1.000
_cell.length_c   1.000
_cell.angle_alpha   90.00
_cell.angle_beta   90.00
_cell.angle_gamma   90.00
#
_symmetry.space_group_name_H-M   'P 1'
#
loop_
_entity.id
_entity.type
_entity.pdbx_description
1 polymer ?
#
loop_
_entity_poly.entity_id
_entity_poly.type
_entity_poly.pdbx_seq_one_letter_code
_entity_poly.pdbx_strand_id
1 'polypeptide(L)'
;MLLMDAFDRLSDLLEKGFSCYRRMRGSDPNGFNYDMLENSLNISRRAYMDCLEDHFDRPLLERIERQCQKKGQQVFSADFLNDLMEAYMEDRFAKPRYFFDMDGVLFKFDDTLTALEPLYEEGYFRNLLPHRLAVHCLQELLSEVPDRIYILSHYIDSPFAECEKREVLQELFPSLNPHNVILVPYGENKTDHVPLRVKENDFLIDDYDQNLVCWRDAGGYAIKFVNDMNDRHGSWKGSRVEYDDPELISSLNHIFEYAGTSEDLAMTLEPYMKQKLEVLRSHADIGL
;
A
#
# COMPACT_ATOMS: atom_id res chain seq x y z
N MET A 1 -2.35 19.42 4.13
CA MET A 1 -2.41 18.53 5.30
C MET A 1 -1.52 17.36 4.93
N LEU A 2 -0.42 17.11 5.65
CA LEU A 2 0.41 15.92 5.38
C LEU A 2 -0.50 14.70 5.60
N LEU A 3 -0.63 13.85 4.59
CA LEU A 3 -1.42 12.63 4.68
C LEU A 3 -0.79 11.75 5.76
N MET A 4 -1.53 11.43 6.83
CA MET A 4 -1.01 10.59 7.91
C MET A 4 -0.94 9.14 7.42
N ASP A 5 0.26 8.57 7.44
CA ASP A 5 0.47 7.18 7.07
C ASP A 5 0.12 6.22 8.24
N ALA A 6 0.20 4.91 7.97
CA ALA A 6 -0.09 3.90 8.98
C ALA A 6 0.79 4.03 10.24
N PHE A 7 2.07 4.41 10.08
CA PHE A 7 2.97 4.59 11.23
C PHE A 7 2.62 5.85 12.04
N ASP A 8 2.18 6.94 11.39
CA ASP A 8 1.65 8.11 12.09
C ASP A 8 0.44 7.74 12.95
N ARG A 9 -0.50 6.98 12.37
CA ARG A 9 -1.72 6.53 13.07
C ARG A 9 -1.39 5.64 14.27
N LEU A 10 -0.48 4.69 14.09
CA LEU A 10 -0.03 3.81 15.17
C LEU A 10 0.67 4.60 16.28
N SER A 11 1.50 5.58 15.92
CA SER A 11 2.18 6.45 16.89
C SER A 11 1.18 7.28 17.70
N ASP A 12 0.19 7.87 17.05
CA ASP A 12 -0.89 8.62 17.70
C ASP A 12 -1.72 7.76 18.68
N LEU A 13 -2.05 6.53 18.27
CA LEU A 13 -2.80 5.59 19.11
C LEU A 13 -1.98 5.15 20.32
N LEU A 14 -0.67 4.96 20.13
CA LEU A 14 0.26 4.64 21.20
C LEU A 14 0.38 5.80 22.21
N GLU A 15 0.51 7.05 21.74
CA GLU A 15 0.59 8.23 22.62
C GLU A 15 -0.71 8.44 23.41
N LYS A 16 -1.88 8.23 22.78
CA LYS A 16 -3.18 8.24 23.49
C LYS A 16 -3.21 7.22 24.62
N GLY A 17 -2.68 6.01 24.39
CA GLY A 17 -2.55 4.98 25.41
C GLY A 17 -1.61 5.38 26.55
N PHE A 18 -0.42 5.88 26.24
CA PHE A 18 0.55 6.34 27.24
C PHE A 18 0.07 7.55 28.04
N SER A 19 -0.70 8.45 27.42
CA SER A 19 -1.37 9.55 28.12
C SER A 19 -2.36 9.03 29.16
N CYS A 20 -3.13 7.97 28.84
CA CYS A 20 -4.02 7.32 29.81
C CYS A 20 -3.25 6.70 30.98
N TYR A 21 -2.15 5.98 30.70
CA TYR A 21 -1.28 5.42 31.74
C TYR A 21 -0.70 6.47 32.69
N ARG A 22 -0.22 7.60 32.16
CA ARG A 22 0.31 8.71 32.96
C ARG A 22 -0.75 9.28 33.90
N ARG A 23 -2.01 9.41 33.45
CA ARG A 23 -3.13 9.85 34.29
C ARG A 23 -3.46 8.85 35.39
N MET A 24 -3.39 7.55 35.11
CA MET A 24 -3.62 6.50 36.11
C MET A 24 -2.51 6.43 37.18
N ARG A 25 -1.24 6.64 36.80
CA ARG A 25 -0.07 6.60 37.71
C ARG A 25 0.09 7.87 38.56
N GLY A 26 -0.51 9.00 38.17
CA GLY A 26 -0.44 10.26 38.90
C GLY A 26 -1.44 10.36 40.05
N SER A 27 -1.17 11.25 41.02
CA SER A 27 -2.16 11.69 42.01
C SER A 27 -3.20 12.57 41.31
N ASP A 28 -4.44 12.09 41.25
CA ASP A 28 -5.57 12.72 40.60
C ASP A 28 -5.81 14.18 41.05
N PRO A 29 -5.68 15.21 40.17
CA PRO A 29 -6.09 16.57 40.48
C PRO A 29 -7.58 16.84 40.18
N ASN A 30 -8.29 15.95 39.47
CA ASN A 30 -9.56 16.23 38.78
C ASN A 30 -10.71 15.22 38.98
N GLY A 31 -10.55 14.14 39.75
CA GLY A 31 -11.61 13.16 40.03
C GLY A 31 -11.84 12.11 38.94
N PHE A 32 -10.86 11.78 38.08
CA PHE A 32 -11.12 10.84 36.98
C PHE A 32 -11.35 9.40 37.49
N ASN A 33 -12.47 8.80 37.06
CA ASN A 33 -12.79 7.40 37.37
C ASN A 33 -11.80 6.46 36.67
N TYR A 34 -11.11 5.61 37.44
CA TYR A 34 -10.21 4.58 36.92
C TYR A 34 -10.87 3.66 35.87
N ASP A 35 -12.12 3.28 36.07
CA ASP A 35 -12.87 2.46 35.12
C ASP A 35 -13.01 3.16 33.75
N MET A 36 -13.18 4.48 33.76
CA MET A 36 -13.29 5.27 32.53
C MET A 36 -11.95 5.33 31.79
N LEU A 37 -10.85 5.49 32.52
CA LEU A 37 -9.50 5.49 31.94
C LEU A 37 -9.13 4.10 31.39
N GLU A 38 -9.51 3.02 32.08
CA GLU A 38 -9.26 1.65 31.63
C GLU A 38 -10.06 1.33 30.38
N ASN A 39 -11.34 1.72 30.33
CA ASN A 39 -12.15 1.62 29.12
C ASN A 39 -11.53 2.41 27.95
N SER A 40 -11.06 3.63 28.19
CA SER A 40 -10.38 4.44 27.16
C SER A 40 -9.11 3.75 26.64
N LEU A 41 -8.30 3.19 27.54
CA LEU A 41 -7.08 2.47 27.16
C LEU A 41 -7.40 1.22 26.33
N ASN A 42 -8.45 0.47 26.69
CA ASN A 42 -8.89 -0.71 25.93
C ASN A 42 -9.37 -0.33 24.52
N ILE A 43 -10.07 0.79 24.38
CA ILE A 43 -10.49 1.32 23.07
C ILE A 43 -9.26 1.68 22.22
N SER A 44 -8.29 2.40 22.79
CA SER A 44 -7.05 2.76 22.08
C SER A 44 -6.23 1.55 21.67
N ARG A 45 -6.12 0.54 22.55
CA ARG A 45 -5.46 -0.74 22.24
C ARG A 45 -6.13 -1.48 21.10
N ARG A 46 -7.46 -1.59 21.12
CA ARG A 46 -8.19 -2.24 20.03
C ARG A 46 -7.94 -1.53 18.70
N ALA A 47 -8.12 -0.22 18.66
CA ALA A 47 -7.87 0.57 17.46
C ALA A 47 -6.42 0.45 16.94
N TYR A 48 -5.44 0.27 17.84
CA TYR A 48 -4.04 0.01 17.45
C TYR A 48 -3.89 -1.37 16.80
N MET A 49 -4.48 -2.42 17.38
CA MET A 49 -4.45 -3.77 16.80
C MET A 49 -5.18 -3.81 15.45
N ASP A 50 -6.36 -3.20 15.36
CA ASP A 50 -7.12 -3.09 14.10
C ASP A 50 -6.27 -2.39 13.03
N CYS A 51 -5.61 -1.27 13.38
CA CYS A 51 -4.71 -0.56 12.48
C CYS A 51 -3.50 -1.39 12.02
N LEU A 52 -2.97 -2.28 12.88
CA LEU A 52 -1.92 -3.22 12.47
C LEU A 52 -2.45 -4.22 11.44
N GLU A 53 -3.59 -4.84 11.74
CA GLU A 53 -4.20 -5.86 10.88
C GLU A 53 -4.63 -5.29 9.52
N ASP A 54 -5.11 -4.04 9.48
CA ASP A 54 -5.55 -3.41 8.23
C ASP A 54 -4.38 -3.09 7.28
N HIS A 55 -3.20 -2.77 7.81
CA HIS A 55 -2.10 -2.19 7.03
C HIS A 55 -0.88 -3.10 6.86
N PHE A 56 -0.73 -4.16 7.66
CA PHE A 56 0.46 -5.00 7.65
C PHE A 56 0.10 -6.47 7.54
N ASP A 57 0.90 -7.19 6.76
CA ASP A 57 0.69 -8.62 6.58
C ASP A 57 0.98 -9.41 7.87
N ARG A 58 0.16 -10.43 8.11
CA ARG A 58 0.25 -11.28 9.29
C ARG A 58 1.63 -11.94 9.48
N PRO A 59 2.31 -12.47 8.43
CA PRO A 59 3.67 -13.01 8.58
C PRO A 59 4.68 -12.00 9.15
N LEU A 60 4.64 -10.75 8.68
CA LEU A 60 5.46 -9.66 9.20
C LEU A 60 5.12 -9.42 10.69
N LEU A 61 3.84 -9.22 11.01
CA LEU A 61 3.40 -8.96 12.38
C LEU A 61 3.83 -10.09 13.34
N GLU A 62 3.52 -11.35 13.02
CA GLU A 62 3.89 -12.50 13.85
C GLU A 62 5.41 -12.62 14.07
N ARG A 63 6.21 -12.27 13.07
CA ARG A 63 7.67 -12.27 13.19
C ARG A 63 8.14 -11.24 14.21
N ILE A 64 7.62 -10.01 14.15
CA ILE A 64 7.96 -8.94 15.09
C ILE A 64 7.43 -9.27 16.49
N GLU A 65 6.21 -9.77 16.62
CA GLU A 65 5.63 -10.19 17.90
C GLU A 65 6.53 -11.23 18.61
N ARG A 66 7.01 -12.24 17.89
CA ARG A 66 7.93 -13.25 18.45
C ARG A 66 9.27 -12.65 18.87
N GLN A 67 9.78 -11.63 18.17
CA GLN A 67 11.00 -10.94 18.56
C GLN A 67 10.80 -10.14 19.84
N CYS A 68 9.73 -9.36 19.93
CA CYS A 68 9.37 -8.60 21.12
C CYS A 68 9.13 -9.51 22.33
N GLN A 69 8.42 -10.62 22.16
CA GLN A 69 8.19 -11.59 23.24
C GLN A 69 9.49 -12.15 23.84
N LYS A 70 10.49 -12.44 22.99
CA LYS A 70 11.82 -12.88 23.46
C LYS A 70 12.55 -11.81 24.28
N LYS A 71 12.29 -10.52 23.99
CA LYS A 71 12.81 -9.36 24.72
C LYS A 71 11.95 -9.02 25.96
N GLY A 72 10.84 -9.71 26.20
CA GLY A 72 9.88 -9.42 27.29
C GLY A 72 8.96 -8.21 27.01
N GLN A 73 8.85 -7.80 25.74
CA GLN A 73 8.07 -6.64 25.30
C GLN A 73 6.66 -7.05 24.82
N GLN A 74 5.72 -6.10 24.87
CA GLN A 74 4.33 -6.27 24.43
C GLN A 74 4.12 -5.67 23.03
N VAL A 75 3.08 -6.11 22.32
CA VAL A 75 2.71 -5.60 20.98
C VAL A 75 2.31 -4.12 21.02
N PHE A 76 1.51 -3.72 22.00
CA PHE A 76 1.18 -2.31 22.24
C PHE A 76 2.35 -1.61 22.97
N SER A 77 3.46 -1.39 22.26
CA SER A 77 4.65 -0.72 22.80
C SER A 77 5.42 0.07 21.75
N ALA A 78 6.25 1.01 22.20
CA ALA A 78 7.12 1.76 21.31
C ALA A 78 8.17 0.85 20.65
N ASP A 79 8.66 -0.15 21.38
CA ASP A 79 9.65 -1.10 20.88
C ASP A 79 9.10 -1.98 19.76
N PHE A 80 7.88 -2.48 19.91
CA PHE A 80 7.21 -3.23 18.84
C PHE A 80 7.03 -2.36 17.59
N LEU A 81 6.58 -1.12 17.77
CA LEU A 81 6.38 -0.20 16.65
C LEU A 81 7.71 0.17 15.96
N ASN A 82 8.79 0.32 16.73
CA ASN A 82 10.15 0.52 16.19
C ASN A 82 10.61 -0.70 15.40
N ASP A 83 10.56 -1.90 15.98
CA ASP A 83 10.99 -3.15 15.33
C ASP A 83 10.16 -3.40 14.05
N LEU A 84 8.84 -3.15 14.09
CA LEU A 84 7.95 -3.24 12.94
C LEU A 84 8.35 -2.25 11.84
N MET A 85 8.58 -1.00 12.22
CA MET A 85 8.96 0.04 11.27
C MET A 85 10.31 -0.28 10.62
N GLU A 86 11.33 -0.63 11.39
CA GLU A 86 12.64 -1.02 10.85
C GLU A 86 12.52 -2.18 9.86
N ALA A 87 11.83 -3.25 10.26
CA ALA A 87 11.64 -4.42 9.40
C ALA A 87 10.83 -4.09 8.14
N TYR A 88 9.76 -3.30 8.25
CA TYR A 88 8.97 -2.89 7.10
C TYR A 88 9.79 -2.04 6.13
N MET A 89 10.59 -1.11 6.66
CA MET A 89 11.43 -0.24 5.83
C MET A 89 12.47 -1.04 5.07
N GLU A 90 13.15 -1.98 5.74
CA GLU A 90 14.17 -2.83 5.13
C GLU A 90 13.56 -3.82 4.10
N ASP A 91 12.48 -4.48 4.48
CA ASP A 91 11.93 -5.57 3.66
C ASP A 91 11.12 -5.07 2.47
N ARG A 92 10.41 -3.94 2.62
CA ARG A 92 9.42 -3.45 1.64
C ARG A 92 9.81 -2.09 1.06
N PHE A 93 10.20 -1.14 1.91
CA PHE A 93 10.32 0.25 1.47
C PHE A 93 11.65 0.56 0.77
N ALA A 94 12.76 -0.01 1.21
CA ALA A 94 14.07 0.18 0.59
C ALA A 94 14.16 -0.48 -0.79
N LYS A 95 13.26 -1.42 -1.08
CA LYS A 95 13.22 -2.17 -2.34
C LYS A 95 12.26 -1.51 -3.34
N PRO A 96 12.50 -1.70 -4.66
CA PRO A 96 11.55 -1.24 -5.66
C PRO A 96 10.20 -1.93 -5.52
N ARG A 97 9.10 -1.19 -5.73
CA ARG A 97 7.74 -1.71 -5.73
C ARG A 97 7.11 -1.56 -7.10
N TYR A 98 6.31 -2.53 -7.52
CA TYR A 98 5.67 -2.57 -8.82
C TYR A 98 4.16 -2.60 -8.64
N PHE A 99 3.49 -1.57 -9.12
CA PHE A 99 2.05 -1.36 -9.03
C PHE A 99 1.44 -1.57 -10.40
N PHE A 100 0.55 -2.54 -10.50
CA PHE A 100 -0.21 -2.83 -11.72
C PHE A 100 -1.65 -2.35 -11.53
N ASP A 101 -2.12 -1.54 -12.46
CA ASP A 101 -3.55 -1.33 -12.59
C ASP A 101 -4.25 -2.62 -13.07
N MET A 102 -5.58 -2.68 -12.92
CA MET A 102 -6.38 -3.81 -13.41
C MET A 102 -7.07 -3.48 -14.74
N ASP A 103 -7.81 -2.38 -14.79
CA ASP A 103 -8.80 -2.11 -15.82
C ASP A 103 -8.12 -1.40 -16.99
N GLY A 104 -7.93 -2.11 -18.10
CA GLY A 104 -7.15 -1.62 -19.23
C GLY A 104 -5.69 -2.07 -19.22
N VAL A 105 -5.25 -2.77 -18.16
CA VAL A 105 -3.91 -3.36 -18.02
C VAL A 105 -3.96 -4.88 -17.89
N LEU A 106 -4.46 -5.42 -16.78
CA LEU A 106 -4.60 -6.86 -16.58
C LEU A 106 -5.84 -7.40 -17.30
N PHE A 107 -6.89 -6.59 -17.39
CA PHE A 107 -8.17 -6.92 -18.00
C PHE A 107 -8.52 -5.91 -19.06
N LYS A 108 -9.18 -6.37 -20.12
CA LYS A 108 -9.75 -5.51 -21.16
C LYS A 108 -10.93 -4.75 -20.57
N PHE A 109 -10.77 -3.45 -20.41
CA PHE A 109 -11.81 -2.57 -19.89
C PHE A 109 -12.28 -1.63 -20.99
N ASP A 110 -13.58 -1.57 -21.23
CA ASP A 110 -14.16 -0.67 -22.24
C ASP A 110 -14.18 0.77 -21.73
N ASP A 111 -13.19 1.55 -22.16
CA ASP A 111 -13.05 2.98 -21.85
C ASP A 111 -14.02 3.86 -22.65
N THR A 112 -14.80 3.28 -23.58
CA THR A 112 -15.78 3.99 -24.40
C THR A 112 -17.17 4.04 -23.78
N LEU A 113 -17.35 3.42 -22.60
CA LEU A 113 -18.60 3.46 -21.85
C LEU A 113 -18.99 4.92 -21.55
N THR A 114 -20.12 5.32 -22.11
CA THR A 114 -20.69 6.67 -21.92
C THR A 114 -21.61 6.76 -20.70
N ALA A 115 -21.84 5.62 -20.03
CA ALA A 115 -22.78 5.45 -18.93
C ALA A 115 -22.13 4.53 -17.88
N LEU A 116 -22.37 4.80 -16.59
CA LEU A 116 -21.77 4.02 -15.49
C LEU A 116 -22.59 2.78 -15.14
N GLU A 117 -23.82 2.69 -15.63
CA GLU A 117 -24.79 1.62 -15.34
C GLU A 117 -24.21 0.21 -15.49
N PRO A 118 -23.44 -0.13 -16.56
CA PRO A 118 -22.83 -1.46 -16.69
C PRO A 118 -21.89 -1.82 -15.53
N LEU A 119 -21.22 -0.84 -14.93
CA LEU A 119 -20.29 -1.04 -13.81
C LEU A 119 -21.00 -1.40 -12.49
N TYR A 120 -22.33 -1.27 -12.44
CA TYR A 120 -23.16 -1.70 -11.32
C TYR A 120 -23.81 -3.07 -11.54
N GLU A 121 -23.62 -3.69 -12.70
CA GLU A 121 -24.17 -5.01 -13.00
C GLU A 121 -23.33 -6.12 -12.38
N GLU A 122 -24.00 -7.10 -11.77
CA GLU A 122 -23.36 -8.31 -11.25
C GLU A 122 -22.68 -9.07 -12.41
N GLY A 123 -21.43 -9.45 -12.18
CA GLY A 123 -20.58 -10.17 -13.11
C GLY A 123 -19.83 -9.27 -14.09
N TYR A 124 -19.99 -7.95 -14.06
CA TYR A 124 -19.28 -7.07 -15.01
C TYR A 124 -17.75 -7.24 -14.90
N PHE A 125 -17.19 -7.02 -13.70
CA PHE A 125 -15.75 -7.10 -13.48
C PHE A 125 -15.27 -8.56 -13.50
N ARG A 126 -16.10 -9.48 -13.02
CA ARG A 126 -15.80 -10.93 -13.03
C ARG A 126 -15.59 -11.49 -14.45
N ASN A 127 -16.28 -10.95 -15.44
CA ASN A 127 -16.29 -11.47 -16.81
C ASN A 127 -15.36 -10.72 -17.78
N LEU A 128 -14.60 -9.72 -17.31
CA LEU A 128 -13.64 -9.02 -18.17
C LEU A 128 -12.57 -9.99 -18.70
N LEU A 129 -12.26 -9.86 -19.99
CA LEU A 129 -11.27 -10.71 -20.64
C LEU A 129 -9.86 -10.28 -20.21
N PRO A 130 -8.96 -11.21 -19.86
CA PRO A 130 -7.60 -10.85 -19.46
C PRO A 130 -6.73 -10.43 -20.67
N HIS A 131 -5.84 -9.47 -20.47
CA HIS A 131 -4.65 -9.27 -21.29
C HIS A 131 -3.64 -10.36 -20.95
N ARG A 132 -3.66 -11.46 -21.72
CA ARG A 132 -2.94 -12.69 -21.39
C ARG A 132 -1.44 -12.50 -21.11
N LEU A 133 -0.76 -11.63 -21.87
CA LEU A 133 0.66 -11.37 -21.66
C LEU A 133 0.92 -10.59 -20.38
N ALA A 134 0.07 -9.62 -20.03
CA ALA A 134 0.15 -8.88 -18.77
C ALA A 134 -0.08 -9.80 -17.56
N VAL A 135 -1.10 -10.67 -17.64
CA VAL A 135 -1.35 -11.69 -16.60
C VAL A 135 -0.17 -12.64 -16.44
N HIS A 136 0.40 -13.13 -17.54
CA HIS A 136 1.59 -14.00 -17.50
C HIS A 136 2.80 -13.28 -16.88
N CYS A 137 3.06 -12.04 -17.29
CA CYS A 137 4.14 -11.23 -16.75
C CYS A 137 3.98 -11.03 -15.23
N LEU A 138 2.76 -10.73 -14.76
CA LEU A 138 2.49 -10.59 -13.34
C LEU A 138 2.70 -11.91 -12.57
N GLN A 139 2.33 -13.06 -13.14
CA GLN A 139 2.59 -14.38 -12.55
C GLN A 139 4.09 -14.65 -12.39
N GLU A 140 4.89 -14.34 -13.42
CA GLU A 140 6.34 -14.48 -13.35
C GLU A 140 6.95 -13.56 -12.28
N LEU A 141 6.58 -12.28 -12.27
CA LEU A 141 7.05 -11.32 -11.28
C LEU A 141 6.65 -11.71 -9.85
N LEU A 142 5.45 -12.25 -9.65
CA LEU A 142 5.01 -12.78 -8.36
C LEU A 142 5.81 -14.02 -7.92
N SER A 143 6.36 -14.79 -8.86
CA SER A 143 7.21 -15.94 -8.52
C SER A 143 8.61 -15.53 -8.06
N GLU A 144 9.11 -14.38 -8.52
CA GLU A 144 10.44 -13.88 -8.19
C GLU A 144 10.44 -12.94 -6.98
N VAL A 145 9.48 -12.02 -6.94
CA VAL A 145 9.44 -10.90 -5.99
C VAL A 145 8.03 -10.64 -5.45
N PRO A 146 7.32 -11.65 -4.91
CA PRO A 146 5.90 -11.55 -4.53
C PRO A 146 5.61 -10.37 -3.61
N ASP A 147 6.57 -10.09 -2.73
CA ASP A 147 6.51 -9.05 -1.72
C ASP A 147 6.58 -7.61 -2.23
N ARG A 148 6.89 -7.45 -3.52
CA ARG A 148 7.13 -6.16 -4.18
C ARG A 148 6.05 -5.84 -5.22
N ILE A 149 5.11 -6.76 -5.43
CA ILE A 149 4.02 -6.64 -6.40
C ILE A 149 2.76 -6.16 -5.70
N TYR A 150 2.16 -5.12 -6.28
CA TYR A 150 0.93 -4.50 -5.82
C TYR A 150 -0.07 -4.40 -6.97
N ILE A 151 -1.34 -4.58 -6.64
CA ILE A 151 -2.45 -4.18 -7.51
C ILE A 151 -2.96 -2.84 -7.00
N LEU A 152 -3.11 -1.87 -7.90
CA LEU A 152 -3.58 -0.54 -7.57
C LEU A 152 -4.60 -0.12 -8.61
N SER A 153 -5.88 -0.34 -8.31
CA SER A 153 -6.98 -0.14 -9.26
C SER A 153 -8.10 0.66 -8.63
N HIS A 154 -8.78 1.48 -9.44
CA HIS A 154 -10.00 2.10 -9.01
C HIS A 154 -11.15 1.08 -8.93
N TYR A 155 -12.09 1.33 -8.03
CA TYR A 155 -13.37 0.63 -8.02
C TYR A 155 -14.51 1.64 -7.87
N ILE A 156 -15.64 1.30 -8.49
CA ILE A 156 -16.90 2.03 -8.29
C ILE A 156 -17.59 1.48 -7.05
N ASP A 157 -18.26 2.34 -6.29
CA ASP A 157 -19.04 1.93 -5.11
C ASP A 157 -20.33 1.23 -5.54
N SER A 158 -20.18 -0.01 -6.01
CA SER A 158 -21.28 -0.93 -6.31
C SER A 158 -21.22 -2.14 -5.39
N PRO A 159 -22.35 -2.85 -5.18
CA PRO A 159 -22.38 -4.05 -4.36
C PRO A 159 -21.47 -5.19 -4.83
N PHE A 160 -20.93 -5.11 -6.05
CA PHE A 160 -20.23 -6.20 -6.73
C PHE A 160 -18.78 -5.87 -7.04
N ALA A 161 -18.46 -4.62 -7.41
CA ALA A 161 -17.18 -4.26 -8.03
C ALA A 161 -15.96 -4.63 -7.17
N GLU A 162 -15.98 -4.27 -5.88
CA GLU A 162 -14.85 -4.56 -4.99
C GLU A 162 -14.66 -6.08 -4.82
N CYS A 163 -15.75 -6.80 -4.54
CA CYS A 163 -15.71 -8.24 -4.28
C CYS A 163 -15.24 -9.00 -5.52
N GLU A 164 -15.79 -8.70 -6.69
CA GLU A 164 -15.44 -9.37 -7.95
C GLU A 164 -13.98 -9.14 -8.33
N LYS A 165 -13.48 -7.90 -8.22
CA LYS A 165 -12.08 -7.59 -8.49
C LYS A 165 -11.15 -8.42 -7.60
N ARG A 166 -11.44 -8.50 -6.29
CA ARG A 166 -10.64 -9.30 -5.36
C ARG A 166 -10.71 -10.80 -5.67
N GLU A 167 -11.90 -11.33 -5.95
CA GLU A 167 -12.08 -12.74 -6.28
C GLU A 167 -11.31 -13.14 -7.54
N VAL A 168 -11.43 -12.38 -8.62
CA VAL A 168 -10.71 -12.68 -9.87
C VAL A 168 -9.20 -12.63 -9.67
N LEU A 169 -8.69 -11.64 -8.94
CA LEU A 169 -7.26 -11.58 -8.61
C LEU A 169 -6.81 -12.80 -7.81
N GLN A 170 -7.59 -13.22 -6.82
CA GLN A 170 -7.26 -14.37 -5.99
C GLN A 170 -7.31 -15.69 -6.77
N GLU A 171 -8.23 -15.82 -7.74
CA GLU A 171 -8.33 -16.97 -8.65
C GLU A 171 -7.12 -17.05 -9.60
N LEU A 172 -6.67 -15.92 -10.16
CA LEU A 172 -5.56 -15.87 -11.12
C LEU A 172 -4.18 -15.85 -10.48
N PHE A 173 -4.06 -15.25 -9.28
CA PHE A 173 -2.81 -15.03 -8.56
C PHE A 173 -2.92 -15.50 -7.09
N PRO A 174 -3.01 -16.81 -6.82
CA PRO A 174 -3.20 -17.31 -5.46
C PRO A 174 -2.11 -16.92 -4.45
N SER A 175 -0.90 -16.61 -4.94
CA SER A 175 0.24 -16.17 -4.14
C SER A 175 0.28 -14.65 -3.88
N LEU A 176 -0.60 -13.87 -4.50
CA LEU A 176 -0.69 -12.43 -4.28
C LEU A 176 -1.16 -12.17 -2.84
N ASN A 177 -0.42 -11.35 -2.11
CA ASN A 177 -0.81 -10.95 -0.77
C ASN A 177 -2.05 -10.04 -0.85
N PRO A 178 -3.16 -10.35 -0.14
CA PRO A 178 -4.35 -9.49 -0.14
C PRO A 178 -4.09 -8.05 0.31
N HIS A 179 -3.11 -7.81 1.20
CA HIS A 179 -2.73 -6.45 1.62
C HIS A 179 -2.02 -5.64 0.52
N ASN A 180 -1.53 -6.32 -0.53
CA ASN A 180 -0.97 -5.66 -1.70
C ASN A 180 -2.03 -5.36 -2.77
N VAL A 181 -3.31 -5.66 -2.52
CA VAL A 181 -4.44 -5.31 -3.40
C VAL A 181 -5.12 -4.06 -2.87
N ILE A 182 -4.79 -2.93 -3.49
CA ILE A 182 -5.24 -1.59 -3.12
C ILE A 182 -6.33 -1.15 -4.10
N LEU A 183 -7.57 -1.16 -3.61
CA LEU A 183 -8.74 -0.72 -4.36
C LEU A 183 -9.09 0.71 -3.94
N VAL A 184 -8.95 1.64 -4.88
CA VAL A 184 -9.09 3.08 -4.67
C VAL A 184 -10.51 3.51 -5.05
N PRO A 185 -11.26 4.21 -4.18
CA PRO A 185 -12.57 4.71 -4.55
C PRO A 185 -12.51 5.58 -5.80
N TYR A 186 -13.48 5.38 -6.72
CA TYR A 186 -13.53 6.15 -7.97
C TYR A 186 -13.52 7.66 -7.71
N GLY A 187 -12.63 8.37 -8.42
CA GLY A 187 -12.44 9.82 -8.29
C GLY A 187 -11.36 10.24 -7.30
N GLU A 188 -10.82 9.31 -6.51
CA GLU A 188 -9.67 9.57 -5.63
C GLU A 188 -8.33 9.34 -6.34
N ASN A 189 -7.26 9.97 -5.85
CA ASN A 189 -5.94 9.83 -6.42
C ASN A 189 -5.24 8.56 -5.90
N LYS A 190 -4.74 7.73 -6.81
CA LYS A 190 -3.99 6.50 -6.50
C LYS A 190 -2.79 6.74 -5.56
N THR A 191 -2.13 7.89 -5.68
CA THR A 191 -0.94 8.22 -4.87
C THR A 191 -1.23 8.34 -3.38
N ASP A 192 -2.48 8.58 -3.00
CA ASP A 192 -2.88 8.79 -1.60
C ASP A 192 -3.19 7.47 -0.88
N HIS A 193 -3.28 6.36 -1.62
CA HIS A 193 -3.65 5.04 -1.09
C HIS A 193 -2.49 4.05 -1.05
N VAL A 194 -1.34 4.41 -1.61
CA VAL A 194 -0.16 3.55 -1.55
C VAL A 194 0.39 3.49 -0.12
N PRO A 195 1.01 2.37 0.30
CA PRO A 195 1.62 2.29 1.61
C PRO A 195 2.70 3.38 1.76
N LEU A 196 2.50 4.25 2.75
CA LEU A 196 3.33 5.41 3.08
C LEU A 196 3.26 6.53 2.05
N ARG A 197 4.07 6.47 1.00
CA ARG A 197 4.12 7.44 -0.10
C ARG A 197 4.72 6.81 -1.35
N VAL A 198 4.45 7.41 -2.50
CA VAL A 198 5.16 7.10 -3.74
C VAL A 198 6.63 7.54 -3.63
N LYS A 199 7.54 6.76 -4.21
CA LYS A 199 8.98 7.04 -4.28
C LYS A 199 9.54 6.69 -5.66
N GLU A 200 10.77 7.14 -5.93
CA GLU A 200 11.44 7.06 -7.24
C GLU A 200 11.61 5.66 -7.83
N ASN A 201 11.76 4.63 -6.98
CA ASN A 201 11.83 3.23 -7.40
C ASN A 201 10.47 2.50 -7.27
N ASP A 202 9.38 3.25 -7.16
CA ASP A 202 8.03 2.71 -7.34
C ASP A 202 7.60 2.88 -8.79
N PHE A 203 7.22 1.76 -9.40
CA PHE A 203 6.80 1.69 -10.78
C PHE A 203 5.29 1.54 -10.85
N LEU A 204 4.61 2.43 -11.56
CA LEU A 204 3.19 2.28 -11.88
C LEU A 204 3.05 1.88 -13.35
N ILE A 205 2.39 0.74 -13.59
CA ILE A 205 1.97 0.27 -14.90
C ILE A 205 0.46 0.53 -14.99
N ASP A 206 0.09 1.53 -15.79
CA ASP A 206 -1.29 2.04 -15.87
C ASP A 206 -1.60 2.47 -17.30
N ASP A 207 -2.86 2.34 -17.70
CA ASP A 207 -3.31 2.64 -19.05
C ASP A 207 -3.85 4.10 -19.15
N TYR A 208 -4.08 4.77 -18.01
CA TYR A 208 -4.69 6.11 -17.96
C TYR A 208 -3.67 7.23 -17.70
N ASP A 209 -3.58 8.19 -18.64
CA ASP A 209 -2.58 9.27 -18.62
C ASP A 209 -2.60 10.11 -17.34
N GLN A 210 -3.79 10.36 -16.77
CA GLN A 210 -3.89 11.18 -15.55
C GLN A 210 -3.27 10.47 -14.34
N ASN A 211 -3.47 9.16 -14.20
CA ASN A 211 -2.84 8.36 -13.14
C ASN A 211 -1.33 8.41 -13.27
N LEU A 212 -0.81 8.25 -14.50
CA LEU A 212 0.62 8.29 -14.79
C LEU A 212 1.25 9.66 -14.50
N VAL A 213 0.55 10.76 -14.83
CA VAL A 213 0.99 12.12 -14.50
C VAL A 213 1.04 12.32 -12.99
N CYS A 214 -0.05 12.00 -12.28
CA CYS A 214 -0.10 12.12 -10.81
C CYS A 214 0.99 11.29 -10.13
N TRP A 215 1.25 10.07 -10.63
CA TRP A 215 2.30 9.20 -10.09
C TRP A 215 3.70 9.79 -10.26
N ARG A 216 4.01 10.29 -11.45
CA ARG A 216 5.28 10.96 -11.74
C ARG A 216 5.46 12.22 -10.90
N ASP A 217 4.41 13.01 -10.75
CA ASP A 217 4.44 14.25 -9.97
C ASP A 217 4.61 13.96 -8.45
N ALA A 218 4.16 12.78 -7.99
CA ALA A 218 4.44 12.26 -6.66
C ALA A 218 5.86 11.66 -6.50
N GLY A 219 6.67 11.66 -7.56
CA GLY A 219 8.06 11.24 -7.56
C GLY A 219 8.30 9.79 -7.99
N GLY A 220 7.28 9.05 -8.44
CA GLY A 220 7.42 7.68 -8.91
C GLY A 220 7.71 7.55 -10.40
N TYR A 221 7.99 6.33 -10.85
CA TYR A 221 8.23 6.02 -12.26
C TYR A 221 6.95 5.49 -12.93
N ALA A 222 6.43 6.22 -13.91
CA ALA A 222 5.19 5.89 -14.60
C ALA A 222 5.44 5.22 -15.96
N ILE A 223 4.81 4.07 -16.19
CA ILE A 223 4.91 3.26 -17.42
C ILE A 223 3.51 3.14 -18.00
N LYS A 224 3.32 3.66 -19.21
CA LYS A 224 2.06 3.54 -19.94
C LYS A 224 1.90 2.13 -20.46
N PHE A 225 0.80 1.47 -20.10
CA PHE A 225 0.35 0.26 -20.77
C PHE A 225 -0.53 0.66 -21.96
N VAL A 226 -0.04 0.40 -23.17
CA VAL A 226 -0.77 0.71 -24.40
C VAL A 226 -1.60 -0.51 -24.78
N ASN A 227 -2.92 -0.37 -24.70
CA ASN A 227 -3.88 -1.44 -25.01
C ASN A 227 -4.48 -1.25 -26.41
N ASP A 228 -5.49 -2.04 -26.76
CA ASP A 228 -6.15 -1.99 -28.07
C ASP A 228 -7.03 -0.75 -28.30
N MET A 229 -7.30 0.03 -27.24
CA MET A 229 -8.23 1.16 -27.27
C MET A 229 -7.54 2.51 -27.11
N ASN A 230 -6.57 2.60 -26.19
CA ASN A 230 -5.96 3.86 -25.75
C ASN A 230 -4.83 4.35 -26.68
N ASP A 231 -4.28 5.53 -26.34
CA ASP A 231 -3.07 6.16 -26.92
C ASP A 231 -2.95 6.18 -28.47
N ARG A 232 -4.08 6.21 -29.21
CA ARG A 232 -4.12 6.23 -30.69
C ARG A 232 -3.36 7.40 -31.35
N HIS A 233 -3.00 8.41 -30.55
CA HIS A 233 -2.26 9.60 -31.00
C HIS A 233 -0.88 9.75 -30.35
N GLY A 234 -0.45 8.81 -29.50
CA GLY A 234 0.85 8.88 -28.82
C GLY A 234 1.00 10.11 -27.93
N SER A 235 -0.03 10.41 -27.11
CA SER A 235 -0.03 11.56 -26.20
C SER A 235 0.99 11.37 -25.09
N TRP A 236 1.17 10.13 -24.62
CA TRP A 236 2.18 9.81 -23.63
C TRP A 236 3.60 9.86 -24.23
N LYS A 237 4.51 10.58 -23.56
CA LYS A 237 5.92 10.74 -23.97
C LYS A 237 6.92 10.00 -23.09
N GLY A 238 6.45 9.34 -22.04
CA GLY A 238 7.28 8.53 -21.14
C GLY A 238 7.45 7.10 -21.62
N SER A 239 8.01 6.26 -20.74
CA SER A 239 8.13 4.82 -20.96
C SER A 239 6.76 4.18 -21.17
N ARG A 240 6.71 3.21 -22.06
CA ARG A 240 5.50 2.48 -22.41
C ARG A 240 5.80 1.06 -22.84
N VAL A 241 4.81 0.20 -22.70
CA VAL A 241 4.81 -1.18 -23.15
C VAL A 241 3.49 -1.48 -23.85
N GLU A 242 3.52 -2.34 -24.87
CA GLU A 242 2.35 -2.68 -25.68
C GLU A 242 1.72 -3.99 -25.19
N TYR A 243 0.39 -4.07 -25.18
CA TYR A 243 -0.34 -5.24 -24.66
C TYR A 243 -0.08 -6.54 -25.42
N ASP A 244 0.37 -6.43 -26.68
CA ASP A 244 0.67 -7.53 -27.60
C ASP A 244 2.17 -7.75 -27.81
N ASP A 245 3.03 -7.08 -27.04
CA ASP A 245 4.48 -7.30 -27.04
C ASP A 245 4.81 -8.72 -26.52
N PRO A 246 5.27 -9.66 -27.38
CA PRO A 246 5.61 -11.00 -26.94
C PRO A 246 6.77 -11.03 -25.93
N GLU A 247 7.56 -9.96 -25.83
CA GLU A 247 8.66 -9.79 -24.89
C GLU A 247 8.31 -8.85 -23.72
N LEU A 248 7.01 -8.65 -23.43
CA LEU A 248 6.51 -7.71 -22.41
C LEU A 248 7.28 -7.77 -21.08
N ILE A 249 7.58 -8.96 -20.57
CA ILE A 249 8.33 -9.11 -19.31
C ILE A 249 9.76 -8.60 -19.44
N SER A 250 10.44 -8.89 -20.56
CA SER A 250 11.79 -8.40 -20.83
C SER A 250 11.80 -6.88 -21.01
N SER A 251 10.79 -6.34 -21.70
CA SER A 251 10.57 -4.90 -21.86
C SER A 251 10.40 -4.20 -20.50
N LEU A 252 9.55 -4.75 -19.62
CA LEU A 252 9.35 -4.22 -18.28
C LEU A 252 10.62 -4.33 -17.41
N ASN A 253 11.28 -5.49 -17.40
CA ASN A 253 12.52 -5.69 -16.63
C ASN A 253 13.62 -4.73 -17.08
N HIS A 254 13.76 -4.51 -18.39
CA HIS A 254 14.68 -3.51 -18.93
C HIS A 254 14.32 -2.11 -18.42
N ILE A 255 13.04 -1.72 -18.43
CA ILE A 255 12.63 -0.42 -17.86
C ILE A 255 12.95 -0.37 -16.37
N PHE A 256 12.69 -1.42 -15.60
CA PHE A 256 12.95 -1.44 -14.15
C PHE A 256 14.45 -1.32 -13.81
N GLU A 257 15.34 -1.90 -14.63
CA GLU A 257 16.78 -1.84 -14.44
C GLU A 257 17.38 -0.47 -14.79
N TYR A 258 16.86 0.17 -15.85
CA TYR A 258 17.43 1.41 -16.39
C TYR A 258 16.64 2.69 -16.05
N ALA A 259 15.50 2.56 -15.39
CA ALA A 259 14.84 3.68 -14.72
C ALA A 259 15.75 4.15 -13.58
N GLY A 260 16.60 5.13 -13.89
CA GLY A 260 17.77 5.51 -13.11
C GLY A 260 17.56 5.46 -11.60
N THR A 261 18.13 4.45 -10.96
CA THR A 261 18.28 4.41 -9.50
C THR A 261 19.39 5.39 -9.13
N SER A 262 18.99 6.59 -8.73
CA SER A 262 19.88 7.64 -8.22
C SER A 262 20.34 7.31 -6.79
N GLU A 263 21.45 7.90 -6.34
CA GLU A 263 21.85 7.95 -4.91
C GLU A 263 20.76 8.56 -4.00
N ASP A 264 19.74 9.20 -4.58
CA ASP A 264 18.60 9.85 -3.91
C ASP A 264 17.72 8.91 -3.08
N LEU A 265 17.67 7.61 -3.37
CA LEU A 265 16.82 6.66 -2.63
C LEU A 265 17.24 6.53 -1.15
N ALA A 266 18.55 6.45 -0.90
CA ALA A 266 19.08 6.43 0.46
C ALA A 266 18.81 7.75 1.17
N MET A 267 18.89 8.86 0.44
CA MET A 267 18.63 10.22 0.95
C MET A 267 17.15 10.49 1.24
N THR A 268 16.20 9.77 0.63
CA THR A 268 14.76 9.93 0.93
C THR A 268 14.28 9.01 2.05
N LEU A 269 14.92 7.85 2.21
CA LEU A 269 14.62 6.87 3.27
C LEU A 269 15.15 7.30 4.64
N GLU A 270 16.43 7.71 4.72
CA GLU A 270 17.07 8.03 6.00
C GLU A 270 16.37 9.18 6.76
N PRO A 271 16.03 10.33 6.14
CA PRO A 271 15.35 11.42 6.84
C PRO A 271 13.93 11.04 7.25
N TYR A 272 13.22 10.24 6.43
CA TYR A 272 11.89 9.75 6.78
C TYR A 272 11.94 8.81 7.99
N MET A 273 12.86 7.83 7.98
CA MET A 273 13.06 6.93 9.12
C MET A 273 13.45 7.70 10.37
N LYS A 274 14.37 8.65 10.25
CA LYS A 274 14.82 9.47 11.38
C LYS A 274 13.69 10.28 11.99
N GLN A 275 12.86 10.93 11.16
CA GLN A 275 11.69 11.68 11.60
C GLN A 275 10.73 10.79 12.40
N LYS A 276 10.43 9.57 11.91
CA LYS A 276 9.49 8.66 12.57
C LYS A 276 10.07 8.05 13.85
N LEU A 277 11.35 7.68 13.85
CA LEU A 277 12.05 7.14 15.02
C LEU A 277 12.19 8.17 16.15
N GLU A 278 12.41 9.45 15.82
CA GLU A 278 12.46 10.53 16.83
C GLU A 278 11.14 10.63 17.61
N VAL A 279 9.99 10.48 16.93
CA VAL A 279 8.68 10.46 17.59
C VAL A 279 8.58 9.25 18.53
N LEU A 280 8.98 8.05 18.09
CA LEU A 280 8.87 6.83 18.88
C LEU A 280 9.79 6.81 20.12
N ARG A 281 11.00 7.38 20.02
CA ARG A 281 11.93 7.50 21.16
C ARG A 281 11.34 8.31 22.32
N SER A 282 10.52 9.32 22.05
CA SER A 282 9.84 10.08 23.12
C SER A 282 8.90 9.24 23.99
N HIS A 283 8.49 8.06 23.52
CA HIS A 283 7.59 7.15 24.22
C HIS A 283 8.32 6.05 25.02
N ALA A 284 9.57 5.71 24.67
CA ALA A 284 10.36 4.68 25.34
C ALA A 284 10.77 5.09 26.78
N ASP A 285 10.86 6.38 27.05
CA ASP A 285 11.18 6.94 28.38
C ASP A 285 10.06 6.76 29.42
N ILE A 286 8.88 6.27 29.02
CA ILE A 286 7.71 6.15 29.90
C ILE A 286 7.74 4.88 30.77
N GLY A 287 8.65 3.93 30.51
CA GLY A 287 8.90 2.76 31.35
C GLY A 287 7.62 2.06 31.83
N LEU A 288 6.98 1.30 30.95
CA LEU A 288 5.93 0.36 31.35
C LEU A 288 6.54 -0.92 31.88
#